data_AF-F1L256-F1
#
_entry.id   AF-F1L256-F1
#
_cell.length_a   1.000
_cell.length_b   1.000
_cell.length_c   1.000
_cell.angle_alpha   90.00
_cell.angle_beta   90.00
_cell.angle_gamma   90.00
#
_symmetry.space_group_name_H-M   'P 1'
#
loop_
_entity.id
_entity.type
_entity.pdbx_description
1 polymer ?
#
loop_
_entity_poly.entity_id
_entity_poly.type
_entity_poly.pdbx_seq_one_letter_code
_entity_poly.pdbx_strand_id
1 'polypeptide(L)'
;MDEDLESDTQQVPVPVALPPFTIEITKGNERLCFHLDLVESGDEEGQYDFRVEEFYVAPAATGEDEDVPASVYASSGKYIDPNLHELLFIRYLEERGFNAKFCQDLVSYATHYEHSRYVALLGKIKAFVSK
;
A
#
# COMPACT_ATOMS: atom_id res chain seq x y z
N MET A 1 -1.73 -43.52 32.03
CA MET A 1 -1.83 -42.13 32.52
C MET A 1 -1.25 -41.30 31.39
N ASP A 2 -2.18 -40.89 30.53
CA ASP A 2 -2.21 -39.67 29.72
C ASP A 2 -0.85 -39.15 29.22
N GLU A 3 -0.51 -39.55 27.99
CA GLU A 3 0.48 -38.88 27.18
C GLU A 3 -0.07 -37.51 26.76
N ASP A 4 0.65 -36.46 27.17
CA ASP A 4 0.46 -35.08 26.78
C ASP A 4 0.51 -34.92 25.25
N LEU A 5 -0.66 -34.91 24.61
CA LEU A 5 -0.87 -34.34 23.28
C LEU A 5 -1.15 -32.84 23.46
N GLU A 6 -0.14 -32.10 23.88
CA GLU A 6 -0.12 -30.66 23.66
C GLU A 6 -0.09 -30.46 22.14
N SER A 7 -1.23 -30.06 21.61
CA SER A 7 -1.38 -29.69 20.22
C SER A 7 -0.44 -28.52 19.95
N ASP A 8 0.70 -28.83 19.35
CA ASP A 8 1.59 -27.87 18.71
C ASP A 8 0.82 -27.28 17.51
N THR A 9 -0.11 -26.37 17.79
CA THR A 9 -0.67 -25.48 16.79
C THR A 9 0.48 -24.59 16.35
N GLN A 10 1.29 -25.08 15.41
CA GLN A 10 2.14 -24.24 14.58
C GLN A 10 1.26 -23.08 14.14
N GLN A 11 1.50 -21.90 14.75
CA GLN A 11 0.81 -20.68 14.37
C GLN A 11 1.23 -20.40 12.94
N VAL A 12 0.39 -20.82 12.00
CA VAL A 12 0.57 -20.51 10.60
C VAL A 12 0.59 -18.98 10.52
N PRO A 13 1.66 -18.36 9.99
CA PRO A 13 1.73 -16.91 9.88
C PRO A 13 0.48 -16.40 9.18
N VAL A 14 -0.21 -15.45 9.80
CA VAL A 14 -1.38 -14.83 9.19
C VAL A 14 -0.89 -14.08 7.94
N PRO A 15 -1.39 -14.38 6.74
CA PRO A 15 -0.97 -13.67 5.54
C PRO A 15 -1.30 -12.18 5.66
N VAL A 16 -0.33 -11.32 5.35
CA VAL A 16 -0.47 -9.85 5.36
C VAL A 16 -0.49 -9.35 3.91
N ALA A 17 -1.41 -8.45 3.59
CA ALA A 17 -1.49 -7.81 2.29
C ALA A 17 -0.83 -6.42 2.32
N LEU A 18 0.20 -6.23 1.49
CA LEU A 18 0.92 -4.97 1.31
C LEU A 18 0.73 -4.46 -0.14
N PRO A 19 -0.48 -3.98 -0.51
CA PRO A 19 -0.71 -3.50 -1.87
C PRO A 19 0.06 -2.19 -2.15
N PRO A 20 0.58 -1.99 -3.37
CA PRO A 20 1.04 -0.67 -3.78
C PRO A 20 -0.15 0.29 -3.86
N PHE A 21 0.10 1.57 -3.63
CA PHE A 21 -0.93 2.60 -3.67
C PHE A 21 -0.37 3.91 -4.22
N THR A 22 -1.27 4.78 -4.68
CA THR A 22 -0.90 6.08 -5.25
C THR A 22 -1.56 7.19 -4.43
N ILE A 23 -0.78 8.21 -4.10
CA ILE A 23 -1.28 9.45 -3.50
C ILE A 23 -1.27 10.53 -4.58
N GLU A 24 -2.42 11.17 -4.78
CA GLU A 24 -2.54 12.34 -5.65
C GLU A 24 -2.97 13.56 -4.84
N ILE A 25 -2.21 14.65 -4.97
CA ILE A 25 -2.49 15.92 -4.29
C ILE A 25 -2.67 17.00 -5.34
N THR A 26 -3.93 17.39 -5.57
CA THR A 26 -4.30 18.41 -6.55
C THR A 26 -4.22 19.81 -5.95
N LYS A 27 -3.55 20.72 -6.66
CA LYS A 27 -3.46 22.16 -6.35
C LYS A 27 -3.65 22.97 -7.63
N GLY A 28 -4.76 23.70 -7.72
CA GLY A 28 -5.07 24.49 -8.91
C GLY A 28 -5.23 23.59 -10.13
N ASN A 29 -4.39 23.81 -11.15
CA ASN A 29 -4.44 23.09 -12.42
C ASN A 29 -3.41 21.95 -12.52
N GLU A 30 -2.75 21.62 -11.42
CA GLU A 30 -1.73 20.57 -11.35
C GLU A 30 -2.04 19.58 -10.22
N ARG A 31 -1.57 18.34 -10.37
CA ARG A 31 -1.54 17.32 -9.33
C ARG A 31 -0.13 16.81 -9.14
N LEU A 32 0.26 16.67 -7.89
CA LEU A 32 1.49 16.00 -7.49
C LEU A 32 1.16 14.57 -7.11
N CYS A 33 1.74 13.62 -7.82
CA CYS A 33 1.46 12.20 -7.68
C CYS A 33 2.69 11.47 -7.14
N PHE A 34 2.42 10.52 -6.25
CA PHE A 34 3.40 9.62 -5.67
C PHE A 34 2.90 8.20 -5.82
N HIS A 35 3.72 7.32 -6.39
CA HIS A 35 3.50 5.88 -6.39
C HIS A 35 4.32 5.26 -5.26
N LEU A 36 3.66 4.55 -4.36
CA LEU A 36 4.24 4.07 -3.12
C LEU A 36 4.04 2.58 -2.93
N ASP A 37 5.06 1.94 -2.37
CA ASP A 37 5.01 0.59 -1.85
C ASP A 37 4.79 0.62 -0.33
N LEU A 38 3.87 -0.20 0.17
CA LEU A 38 3.80 -0.50 1.60
C LEU A 38 4.93 -1.45 1.99
N VAL A 39 5.63 -1.13 3.07
CA VAL A 39 6.78 -1.88 3.57
C VAL A 39 6.65 -2.10 5.08
N GLU A 40 7.26 -3.16 5.57
CA GLU A 40 7.46 -3.32 7.01
C GLU A 40 8.47 -2.29 7.50
N SER A 41 8.16 -1.65 8.63
CA SER A 41 9.09 -0.73 9.29
C SER A 41 10.30 -1.52 9.81
N GLY A 42 11.50 -0.98 9.60
CA GLY A 42 12.73 -1.57 10.11
C GLY A 42 12.93 -1.37 11.62
N ASP A 43 12.14 -0.50 12.24
CA ASP A 43 12.33 -0.07 13.63
C ASP A 43 11.60 -0.98 14.63
N GLU A 44 10.40 -1.47 14.28
CA GLU A 44 9.54 -2.26 15.17
C GLU A 44 8.75 -3.33 14.38
N GLU A 45 8.76 -4.56 14.90
CA GLU A 45 8.05 -5.68 14.29
C GLU A 45 6.53 -5.46 14.31
N GLY A 46 5.88 -5.64 13.16
CA GLY A 46 4.44 -5.43 13.00
C GLY A 46 4.01 -3.98 12.76
N GLN A 47 4.96 -3.06 12.57
CA GLN A 47 4.68 -1.72 12.05
C GLN A 47 4.91 -1.64 10.54
N TYR A 48 4.18 -0.75 9.90
CA TYR A 48 4.26 -0.53 8.45
C TYR A 48 4.51 0.93 8.14
N ASP A 49 5.24 1.14 7.05
CA ASP A 49 5.54 2.44 6.48
C ASP A 49 5.39 2.37 4.95
N PHE A 50 5.71 3.45 4.25
CA PHE A 50 5.72 3.50 2.80
C PHE A 50 7.09 3.87 2.24
N ARG A 51 7.36 3.40 1.03
CA ARG A 51 8.50 3.82 0.22
C ARG A 51 7.99 4.40 -1.09
N VAL A 52 8.46 5.60 -1.43
CA VAL A 52 8.14 6.22 -2.72
C VAL A 52 8.98 5.55 -3.82
N GLU A 53 8.34 4.84 -4.73
CA GLU A 53 9.01 4.25 -5.90
C GLU A 53 9.16 5.27 -7.03
N GLU A 54 8.11 6.05 -7.27
CA GLU A 54 8.04 7.03 -8.36
C GLU A 54 7.23 8.27 -7.95
N PHE A 55 7.61 9.44 -8.46
CA PHE A 55 6.86 10.68 -8.27
C PHE A 55 6.93 11.57 -9.52
N TYR A 56 5.86 12.35 -9.74
CA TYR A 56 5.73 13.25 -10.88
C TYR A 56 4.71 14.36 -10.63
N VAL A 57 4.77 15.41 -11.44
CA VAL A 57 3.75 16.45 -11.52
C VAL A 57 3.02 16.32 -12.84
N ALA A 58 1.69 16.25 -12.79
CA ALA A 58 0.84 16.16 -13.96
C ALA A 58 -0.23 17.27 -13.94
N PRO A 59 -0.88 17.56 -15.07
CA PRO A 59 -2.11 18.37 -15.07
C PRO A 59 -3.15 17.77 -14.12
N ALA A 60 -3.90 18.64 -13.45
CA ALA A 60 -4.99 18.23 -12.57
C ALA A 60 -6.00 17.38 -13.36
N ALA A 61 -6.41 16.26 -12.76
CA ALA A 61 -7.42 15.40 -13.36
C ALA A 61 -8.76 16.14 -13.44
N THR A 62 -9.37 16.09 -14.62
CA THR A 62 -10.71 16.60 -14.91
C THR A 62 -11.80 15.54 -14.67
N GLY A 63 -11.42 14.29 -14.41
CA GLY A 63 -12.29 13.17 -14.05
C GLY A 63 -11.58 12.10 -13.20
N GLU A 64 -12.32 11.11 -12.71
CA GLU A 64 -11.80 10.07 -11.79
C GLU A 64 -10.77 9.12 -12.42
N ASP A 65 -10.84 8.91 -13.75
CA ASP A 65 -9.98 7.97 -14.50
C ASP A 65 -9.17 8.68 -15.60
N GLU A 66 -8.72 9.91 -15.38
CA GLU A 66 -7.87 10.60 -16.36
C GLU A 66 -6.42 10.11 -16.30
N ASP A 67 -6.02 9.40 -17.35
CA ASP A 67 -4.64 8.93 -17.55
C ASP A 67 -3.63 10.07 -17.56
N VAL A 68 -2.45 9.80 -16.99
CA VAL A 68 -1.33 10.74 -17.04
C VAL A 68 -0.75 10.75 -18.46
N PRO A 69 -0.60 11.93 -19.10
CA PRO A 69 -0.01 12.00 -20.44
C PRO A 69 1.39 11.41 -20.47
N ALA A 70 1.72 10.61 -21.50
CA ALA A 70 3.03 9.97 -21.62
C ALA A 70 4.22 10.95 -21.73
N SER A 71 3.95 12.23 -21.99
CA SER A 71 4.97 13.29 -21.99
C SER A 71 5.35 13.78 -20.58
N VAL A 72 4.58 13.41 -19.54
CA VAL A 72 4.89 13.75 -18.16
C VAL A 72 6.13 12.97 -17.74
N TYR A 73 7.15 13.70 -17.31
CA TYR A 73 8.36 13.09 -16.76
C TYR A 73 8.09 12.58 -15.35
N ALA A 74 8.45 11.31 -15.12
CA ALA A 74 8.44 10.70 -13.81
C ALA A 74 9.85 10.33 -13.37
N SER A 75 10.13 10.54 -12.10
CA SER A 75 11.42 10.20 -11.50
C SER A 75 11.24 9.14 -10.44
N SER A 76 12.20 8.21 -10.36
CA SER A 76 12.24 7.28 -9.24
C SER A 76 12.52 8.05 -7.94
N GLY A 77 11.83 7.67 -6.87
CA GLY A 77 12.08 8.17 -5.52
C GLY A 77 13.49 7.86 -5.00
N LYS A 78 14.20 6.90 -5.60
CA LYS A 78 15.58 6.52 -5.21
C LYS A 78 16.63 7.59 -5.52
N TYR A 79 16.36 8.49 -6.46
CA TYR A 79 17.32 9.50 -6.91
C TYR A 79 17.02 10.91 -6.38
N ILE A 80 16.03 11.05 -5.49
CA ILE A 80 15.69 12.36 -4.93
C ILE A 80 16.82 12.88 -4.03
N ASP A 81 16.99 14.20 -4.02
CA ASP A 81 17.90 14.87 -3.08
C ASP A 81 17.48 14.58 -1.61
N PRO A 82 18.43 14.31 -0.69
CA PRO A 82 18.11 13.96 0.70
C PRO A 82 17.28 15.01 1.45
N ASN A 83 17.50 16.30 1.18
CA ASN A 83 16.71 17.36 1.82
C ASN A 83 15.28 17.41 1.25
N LEU A 84 15.14 17.20 -0.07
CA LEU A 84 13.80 17.06 -0.67
C LEU A 84 13.08 15.79 -0.21
N HIS A 85 13.80 14.70 0.03
CA HIS A 85 13.23 13.49 0.61
C HIS A 85 12.55 13.78 1.95
N GLU A 86 13.25 14.41 2.89
CA GLU A 86 12.72 14.74 4.21
C GLU A 86 11.52 15.70 4.13
N LEU A 87 11.63 16.75 3.32
CA LEU A 87 10.57 17.75 3.21
C LEU A 87 9.32 17.21 2.49
N LEU A 88 9.50 16.47 1.40
CA LEU A 88 8.42 16.10 0.50
C LEU A 88 7.82 14.72 0.83
N PHE A 89 8.66 13.70 1.01
CA PHE A 89 8.18 12.33 1.20
C PHE A 89 7.79 12.06 2.65
N ILE A 90 8.40 12.77 3.60
CA ILE A 90 8.09 12.61 5.02
C ILE A 90 7.14 13.73 5.46
N ARG A 91 7.65 14.95 5.66
CA ARG A 91 6.88 16.01 6.32
C ARG A 91 5.61 16.40 5.58
N TYR A 92 5.68 16.64 4.27
CA TYR A 92 4.55 17.11 3.48
C TYR A 92 3.41 16.07 3.36
N LEU A 93 3.75 14.78 3.30
CA LEU A 93 2.78 13.68 3.29
C LEU A 93 2.20 13.44 4.69
N GLU A 94 3.04 13.48 5.73
CA GLU A 94 2.62 13.34 7.12
C GLU A 94 1.65 14.44 7.55
N GLU A 95 1.90 15.70 7.18
CA GLU A 95 1.00 16.83 7.41
C GLU A 95 -0.39 16.64 6.79
N ARG A 96 -0.51 15.77 5.77
CA ARG A 96 -1.77 15.42 5.11
C ARG A 96 -2.42 14.16 5.66
N GLY A 97 -1.81 13.57 6.69
CA GLY A 97 -2.31 12.36 7.37
C GLY A 97 -1.76 11.06 6.80
N PHE A 98 -0.83 11.10 5.83
CA PHE A 98 -0.14 9.90 5.35
C PHE A 98 1.05 9.61 6.26
N ASN A 99 0.79 8.84 7.32
CA ASN A 99 1.76 8.49 8.35
C ASN A 99 1.71 6.98 8.68
N ALA A 100 2.54 6.54 9.63
CA ALA A 100 2.59 5.12 10.04
C ALA A 100 1.22 4.57 10.47
N LYS A 101 0.37 5.38 11.13
CA LYS A 101 -0.99 4.97 11.49
C LYS A 101 -1.86 4.72 10.27
N PHE A 102 -1.80 5.60 9.26
CA PHE A 102 -2.49 5.38 8.00
C PHE A 102 -2.02 4.08 7.33
N CYS A 103 -0.72 3.80 7.32
CA CYS A 103 -0.18 2.55 6.77
C CYS A 103 -0.72 1.33 7.52
N GLN A 104 -0.75 1.38 8.86
CA GLN A 104 -1.32 0.31 9.68
C GLN A 104 -2.80 0.04 9.36
N ASP A 105 -3.59 1.11 9.27
CA ASP A 105 -5.02 1.03 8.96
C ASP A 105 -5.24 0.47 7.55
N LEU A 106 -4.42 0.90 6.57
CA LEU A 106 -4.47 0.43 5.19
C LEU A 106 -4.09 -1.05 5.06
N VAL A 107 -3.03 -1.50 5.73
CA VAL A 107 -2.61 -2.91 5.75
C VAL A 107 -3.69 -3.79 6.38
N SER A 108 -4.27 -3.35 7.50
CA SER A 108 -5.37 -4.06 8.16
C SER A 108 -6.59 -4.19 7.23
N TYR A 109 -6.99 -3.08 6.61
CA TYR A 109 -8.08 -3.07 5.65
C TYR A 109 -7.81 -3.98 4.43
N ALA A 110 -6.64 -3.83 3.81
CA ALA A 110 -6.24 -4.60 2.64
C ALA A 110 -6.19 -6.10 2.93
N THR A 111 -5.64 -6.48 4.09
CA THR A 111 -5.56 -7.88 4.52
C THR A 111 -6.95 -8.49 4.70
N HIS A 112 -7.86 -7.78 5.36
CA HIS A 112 -9.24 -8.23 5.51
C HIS A 112 -9.97 -8.32 4.16
N TYR A 113 -9.79 -7.30 3.31
CA TYR A 113 -10.40 -7.27 1.98
C TYR A 113 -9.91 -8.42 1.09
N GLU A 114 -8.60 -8.66 1.04
CA GLU A 114 -7.99 -9.74 0.27
C GLU A 114 -8.50 -11.10 0.73
N HIS A 115 -8.57 -11.33 2.05
CA HIS A 115 -9.14 -12.56 2.59
C HIS A 115 -10.60 -12.77 2.13
N SER A 116 -11.41 -11.72 2.18
CA SER A 116 -12.81 -11.80 1.72
C SER A 116 -12.93 -12.14 0.23
N ARG A 117 -12.03 -11.59 -0.61
CA ARG A 117 -11.96 -11.86 -2.05
C ARG A 117 -11.48 -13.28 -2.33
N TYR A 118 -10.49 -13.76 -1.59
CA TYR A 118 -9.98 -15.12 -1.68
C TYR A 118 -11.07 -16.15 -1.38
N VAL A 119 -11.82 -15.99 -0.28
CA VAL A 119 -12.95 -16.88 0.07
C VAL A 119 -14.00 -16.89 -1.05
N ALA A 120 -14.34 -15.73 -1.61
CA ALA A 120 -15.28 -15.63 -2.72
C ALA A 120 -14.75 -16.33 -3.99
N LEU A 121 -13.45 -16.21 -4.29
CA LEU A 121 -12.80 -16.89 -5.40
C LEU A 121 -12.86 -18.42 -5.25
N LEU A 122 -12.54 -18.95 -4.06
CA LEU A 122 -12.65 -20.38 -3.78
C LEU A 122 -14.07 -20.90 -4.00
N GLY A 123 -15.08 -20.14 -3.60
CA GLY A 123 -16.48 -20.45 -3.87
C GLY A 123 -16.78 -20.55 -5.38
N LYS A 124 -16.25 -19.62 -6.18
CA LYS A 124 -16.38 -19.65 -7.65
C LYS A 124 -15.67 -20.84 -8.27
N ILE A 125 -14.45 -21.17 -7.82
CA ILE A 125 -13.69 -22.32 -8.30
C ILE A 125 -14.45 -23.62 -8.01
N LYS A 126 -14.95 -23.78 -6.79
CA LYS A 126 -15.76 -24.96 -6.42
C LYS A 126 -16.99 -25.10 -7.32
N ALA A 127 -17.70 -24.00 -7.55
CA ALA A 127 -18.87 -23.98 -8.43
C ALA A 127 -18.52 -24.28 -9.90
N PHE A 128 -17.34 -23.85 -10.35
CA PHE A 128 -16.85 -24.12 -11.70
C PHE A 128 -16.49 -25.60 -11.88
N VAL A 129 -15.79 -26.23 -10.92
CA VAL A 129 -15.36 -27.63 -10.99
C VAL A 129 -16.51 -28.62 -10.74
N SER A 130 -17.55 -28.20 -10.02
CA SER A 130 -18.71 -29.05 -9.72
C SER A 130 -19.75 -29.10 -10.85
N LYS A 131 -19.50 -28.41 -11.98
CA LYS A 131 -20.27 -28.52 -13.22
C LYS A 131 -19.61 -29.53 -14.14
#